data_AF-A0A2N1MLM2-F1
#
_entry.id   AF-A0A2N1MLM2-F1
#
_cell.length_a   1.000
_cell.length_b   1.000
_cell.length_c   1.000
_cell.angle_alpha   90.00
_cell.angle_beta   90.00
_cell.angle_gamma   90.00
#
_symmetry.space_group_name_H-M   'P 1'
#
loop_
_entity.id
_entity.type
_entity.pdbx_description
1 polymer ?
#
loop_
_entity_poly.entity_id
_entity_poly.type
_entity_poly.pdbx_seq_one_letter_code
_entity_poly.pdbx_strand_id
1 'polypeptide(L)' 'MSRKLVTRAFSKFKTKEPKEVKDNDVIIYVGKEPDFKEFQSNSKIMRSKSDYFKKILSDKNIEKKDEKYV' A
#
# COMPACT_ATOMS: atom_id res chain seq x y z
N MET A 1 -30.02 -6.61 34.12
CA MET A 1 -28.87 -5.89 33.51
C MET A 1 -28.94 -6.01 32.01
N SER A 2 -29.01 -4.87 31.33
CA SER A 2 -29.45 -4.72 29.94
C SER A 2 -28.33 -5.02 28.93
N ARG A 3 -28.42 -6.12 28.18
CA ARG A 3 -27.55 -6.43 27.02
C ARG A 3 -28.10 -5.79 25.72
N LYS A 4 -28.42 -4.49 25.74
CA LYS A 4 -29.09 -3.81 24.60
C LYS A 4 -28.33 -2.62 24.00
N LEU A 5 -27.06 -2.39 24.37
CA LEU A 5 -26.31 -1.22 23.90
C LEU A 5 -25.12 -1.51 22.98
N VAL A 6 -24.75 -2.77 22.73
CA VAL A 6 -23.54 -3.07 21.93
C VAL A 6 -23.83 -3.53 20.51
N THR A 7 -25.08 -3.85 20.16
CA THR A 7 -25.42 -4.48 18.87
C THR A 7 -25.78 -3.51 17.74
N ARG A 8 -25.89 -2.19 17.99
CA ARG A 8 -26.30 -1.21 16.95
C ARG A 8 -25.17 -0.55 16.16
N ALA A 9 -23.91 -0.67 16.58
CA ALA A 9 -22.78 -0.01 15.89
C ALA A 9 -21.98 -0.93 14.97
N PHE A 10 -22.04 -2.26 15.15
CA PHE A 10 -21.29 -3.19 14.31
C PHE A 10 -21.97 -3.48 12.96
N SER A 11 -23.27 -3.23 12.82
CA SER A 11 -24.00 -3.47 11.56
C SER A 11 -23.71 -2.44 10.46
N LYS A 12 -22.98 -1.35 10.78
CA LYS A 12 -22.65 -0.30 9.79
C LYS A 12 -21.37 -0.57 9.01
N PHE A 13 -20.57 -1.55 9.44
CA PHE A 13 -19.50 -2.09 8.61
C PHE A 13 -20.08 -3.19 7.75
N LYS A 14 -20.76 -2.81 6.66
CA LYS A 14 -20.91 -3.73 5.52
C LYS A 14 -19.49 -4.11 5.12
N THR A 15 -19.13 -5.36 5.38
CA THR A 15 -18.00 -6.05 4.77
C THR A 15 -18.15 -5.92 3.26
N LYS A 16 -17.49 -4.92 2.67
CA LYS A 16 -16.99 -5.07 1.31
C LYS A 16 -16.13 -6.33 1.36
N GLU A 17 -16.47 -7.32 0.55
CA GLU A 17 -15.57 -8.42 0.25
C GLU A 17 -14.17 -7.84 0.06
N PRO A 18 -13.13 -8.34 0.75
CA PRO A 18 -11.79 -7.96 0.44
C PRO A 18 -11.53 -8.52 -0.96
N LYS A 19 -11.87 -7.74 -1.99
CA LYS A 19 -11.04 -7.74 -3.19
C LYS A 19 -9.64 -7.63 -2.63
N GLU A 20 -8.78 -8.61 -2.88
CA GLU A 20 -7.36 -8.48 -2.59
C GLU A 20 -6.86 -7.28 -3.40
N VAL A 21 -7.13 -6.08 -2.92
CA VAL A 21 -6.42 -4.89 -3.31
C VAL A 21 -5.09 -5.13 -2.63
N LYS A 22 -4.23 -5.88 -3.32
CA LYS A 22 -2.81 -5.86 -3.05
C LYS A 22 -2.48 -4.38 -3.19
N ASP A 23 -2.34 -3.69 -2.06
CA ASP A 23 -1.92 -2.30 -1.93
C ASP A 23 -0.44 -2.19 -2.37
N ASN A 24 -0.13 -2.75 -3.53
CA ASN A 24 1.17 -2.78 -4.18
C ASN A 24 1.23 -1.53 -5.03
N ASP A 25 1.44 -0.40 -4.36
CA ASP A 25 1.52 0.93 -4.96
C ASP A 25 2.95 1.31 -5.35
N VAL A 26 3.95 0.44 -5.15
CA VAL A 26 5.35 0.67 -5.55
C VAL A 26 5.86 -0.50 -6.41
N ILE A 27 6.56 -0.18 -7.49
CA ILE A 27 7.33 -1.09 -8.32
C ILE A 27 8.82 -0.71 -8.19
N ILE A 28 9.70 -1.68 -7.98
CA ILE A 28 11.14 -1.48 -7.87
C ILE A 28 11.81 -2.31 -8.97
N TYR A 29 12.59 -1.65 -9.81
CA TYR A 29 13.45 -2.30 -10.80
C TYR A 29 14.88 -2.40 -10.25
N VAL A 30 15.40 -3.63 -10.19
CA VAL A 30 16.78 -3.90 -9.73
C VAL A 30 17.55 -4.55 -10.85
N GLY A 31 18.73 -4.02 -11.16
CA GLY A 31 19.59 -4.49 -12.24
C GLY A 31 19.65 -3.49 -13.39
N LYS A 32 20.23 -3.93 -14.51
CA LYS A 32 20.31 -3.18 -15.76
C LYS A 32 19.95 -4.13 -16.88
N GLU A 33 19.32 -3.62 -17.94
CA GLU A 33 18.99 -4.42 -19.12
C GLU A 33 20.25 -5.12 -19.67
N PRO A 34 20.17 -6.40 -20.09
CA PRO A 34 18.97 -7.25 -20.18
C PRO A 34 18.52 -7.89 -18.86
N ASP A 35 19.37 -7.90 -17.84
CA ASP A 35 19.15 -8.60 -16.58
C ASP A 35 18.63 -7.66 -15.49
N PHE A 36 17.34 -7.30 -15.59
CA PHE A 36 16.64 -6.61 -14.51
C PHE A 36 15.52 -7.46 -13.92
N LYS A 37 15.17 -7.18 -12.67
CA LYS A 37 14.08 -7.83 -11.95
C LYS A 37 13.12 -6.80 -11.37
N GLU A 38 11.83 -7.07 -11.54
CA GLU A 38 10.74 -6.26 -10.99
C GLU A 38 10.30 -6.80 -9.63
N PHE A 39 10.11 -5.91 -8.66
CA PHE A 39 9.54 -6.21 -7.36
C PHE A 39 8.37 -5.28 -7.05
N GLN A 40 7.24 -5.85 -6.62
CA GLN A 40 6.09 -5.08 -6.18
C GLN A 40 6.05 -4.99 -4.65
N SER A 41 5.76 -3.80 -4.13
CA SER A 41 5.74 -3.54 -2.70
C SER A 41 4.72 -2.47 -2.30
N ASN A 42 4.56 -2.29 -0.98
CA ASN A 42 3.65 -1.33 -0.38
C ASN A 42 4.43 -0.16 0.23
N SER A 43 4.15 1.06 -0.24
CA SER A 43 4.84 2.29 0.14
C SER A 43 4.78 2.52 1.65
N LYS A 44 3.65 2.24 2.31
CA LYS A 44 3.49 2.44 3.76
C LYS A 44 4.47 1.60 4.56
N ILE A 45 4.71 0.35 4.14
CA ILE A 45 5.66 -0.55 4.78
C ILE A 45 7.10 -0.12 4.48
N MET A 46 7.39 0.29 3.25
CA MET A 46 8.73 0.74 2.88
C MET A 46 9.16 2.01 3.63
N ARG A 47 8.25 3.00 3.71
CA ARG A 47 8.50 4.26 4.44
C ARG A 47 8.70 4.04 5.94
N SER A 48 8.07 3.04 6.55
CA SER A 48 8.24 2.74 7.98
C SER A 48 9.54 2.01 8.28
N LYS A 49 10.09 1.28 7.30
CA LYS A 49 11.32 0.49 7.44
C LYS A 49 12.59 1.22 7.00
N SER A 50 12.48 2.33 6.27
CA SER A 50 13.64 3.02 5.71
C SER A 50 13.39 4.51 5.52
N ASP A 51 14.23 5.34 6.14
CA ASP A 51 14.21 6.79 5.93
C ASP A 51 14.56 7.18 4.50
N TYR A 52 15.33 6.35 3.78
CA TYR A 52 15.64 6.56 2.38
C TYR A 52 14.37 6.47 1.53
N PHE A 53 13.61 5.37 1.65
CA PHE A 53 12.34 5.23 0.95
C PHE A 53 11.29 6.22 1.43
N LYS A 54 11.31 6.60 2.72
CA LYS A 54 10.46 7.67 3.24
C LYS A 54 10.67 8.98 2.50
N LYS A 55 11.92 9.39 2.28
CA LYS A 55 12.23 10.62 1.55
C LYS A 55 11.80 10.53 0.09
N ILE A 56 12.20 9.47 -0.61
CA ILE A 56 11.91 9.32 -2.05
C ILE A 56 10.41 9.23 -2.34
N LEU A 57 9.68 8.37 -1.61
CA LEU A 57 8.24 8.19 -1.82
C LEU A 57 7.42 9.41 -1.38
N SER A 58 8.02 10.35 -0.62
CA SER A 58 7.39 11.61 -0.23
C SER A 58 7.77 12.78 -1.15
N ASP A 59 8.68 12.56 -2.09
CA ASP A 59 9.04 13.56 -3.10
C ASP A 59 7.84 13.80 -4.02
N LYS A 60 7.63 15.06 -4.41
CA LYS A 60 6.58 15.45 -5.36
C LYS A 60 6.94 15.07 -6.79
N ASN A 61 8.21 14.85 -7.08
CA ASN A 61 8.72 14.57 -8.42
C ASN A 61 8.87 13.07 -8.71
N ILE A 62 8.43 12.19 -7.80
CA ILE A 62 8.49 10.75 -8.05
C ILE A 62 7.58 10.35 -9.21
N GLU A 63 8.11 9.55 -10.12
CA GLU A 63 7.36 9.06 -11.26
C GLU A 63 6.29 8.06 -10.81
N LYS A 64 5.15 8.10 -11.52
CA LYS A 64 4.11 7.09 -11.39
C LYS A 64 3.83 6.48 -12.75
N LYS A 65 3.91 5.15 -12.83
CA LYS A 65 3.44 4.37 -13.98
C LYS A 65 2.21 3.58 -13.54
N ASP A 66 1.13 3.65 -14.31
CA ASP A 66 -0.11 2.93 -14.05
C ASP A 66 -0.61 3.06 -12.59
N GLU A 67 -0.60 4.31 -12.10
CA GLU A 67 -1.01 4.68 -10.72
C GLU A 67 -0.09 4.18 -9.59
N LYS A 68 1.04 3.54 -9.91
CA LYS A 68 2.05 3.06 -8.95
C LYS A 68 3.34 3.86 -9.02
N TYR A 69 4.00 4.06 -7.89
CA TYR A 69 5.34 4.64 -7.78
C TYR A 69 6.37 3.71 -8.44
N VAL A 70 7.34 4.29 -9.17
CA VAL A 70 8.46 3.59 -9.80
C VAL A 70 9.78 4.21 -9.35
#